data_AF-A0A662SN35-F1
#
_entry.id   AF-A0A662SN35-F1
#
_cell.length_a   1.000
_cell.length_b   1.000
_cell.length_c   1.000
_cell.angle_alpha   90.00
_cell.angle_beta   90.00
_cell.angle_gamma   90.00
#
_symmetry.space_group_name_H-M   'P 1'
#
loop_
_entity.id
_entity.type
_entity.pdbx_description
1 polymer ?
#
loop_
_entity_poly.entity_id
_entity_poly.type
_entity_poly.pdbx_seq_one_letter_code
_entity_poly.pdbx_strand_id
1 'polypeptide(L)'
;MVRSVTRLSHSSGDVTFGEIRRERNRLAFDRHWKMPYRWNVYGPPGPVEKHRWLYERLPEAREEVSKIGEPYNRLEGADSRLGVIACGIAYPYVREALDALGVEATLLKLDTPFPLPEEMVLRVLESCDRVFVVEENEPVVEMQVRDLAQRRKIQVEIYGRYENSLLEPWGELTHERVRAALARFAGVEYRPPSPPASDMADRVAPRSSMLCAGCPHLGTYWALKMALARRGGRVPVINGDIGCYEQGGYGIAAKVIEPSFSEESRRYRIEAPYEMLDTNYIMGGGYGISLGMWHAGYRDGKVVGVAGDSTFFHADLPAVVDSVVNRANVLLVAMDNRWTAMTGHQPSPATGLTARGAETSRLDIERVARAMGVESVFRADPWDLKAMQDAFERALDVLDRGEGPALVIADRACTLQAIRMKTYRVERVYTVDEDKCIGCKLCVEFGCPANGFDHERGKAFVDEVLCVGCGMCAQVCPTGAIVERG
;
A
#
# COMPACT_ATOMS: atom_id res chain seq x y z
N MET A 1 12.97 11.01 -17.74
CA MET A 1 12.13 10.79 -16.53
C MET A 1 12.70 9.59 -15.78
N VAL A 2 12.82 9.63 -14.45
CA VAL A 2 13.26 8.46 -13.66
C VAL A 2 12.04 7.61 -13.35
N ARG A 3 12.02 6.34 -13.78
CA ARG A 3 10.94 5.38 -13.48
C ARG A 3 11.37 4.52 -12.31
N SER A 4 10.73 4.70 -11.14
CA SER A 4 10.91 3.76 -10.02
C SER A 4 9.98 2.55 -10.19
N VAL A 5 10.42 1.40 -9.69
CA VAL A 5 9.67 0.13 -9.68
C VAL A 5 9.62 -0.40 -8.25
N THR A 6 8.63 -1.21 -7.91
CA THR A 6 8.32 -1.62 -6.52
C THR A 6 9.54 -2.10 -5.76
N ARG A 7 10.31 -3.06 -6.30
CA ARG A 7 11.51 -3.58 -5.64
C ARG A 7 12.59 -2.52 -5.39
N LEU A 8 12.75 -1.58 -6.30
CA LEU A 8 13.70 -0.48 -6.13
C LEU A 8 13.23 0.47 -5.02
N SER A 9 11.95 0.82 -5.02
CA SER A 9 11.33 1.68 -3.99
C SER A 9 11.38 1.09 -2.58
N HIS A 10 11.41 -0.25 -2.45
CA HIS A 10 11.49 -0.96 -1.17
C HIS A 10 12.93 -1.40 -0.81
N SER A 11 13.93 -1.01 -1.58
CA SER A 11 15.34 -1.31 -1.30
C SER A 11 16.04 -0.15 -0.58
N SER A 12 17.10 -0.48 0.15
CA SER A 12 18.03 0.51 0.70
C SER A 12 19.45 0.10 0.37
N GLY A 13 20.34 1.08 0.19
CA GLY A 13 21.73 0.84 -0.15
C GLY A 13 22.55 2.10 0.09
N ASP A 14 23.86 1.91 0.19
CA ASP A 14 24.80 3.02 0.33
C ASP A 14 24.82 3.85 -0.95
N VAL A 15 24.79 5.18 -0.79
CA VAL A 15 24.89 6.12 -1.90
C VAL A 15 26.21 6.87 -1.81
N THR A 16 26.92 6.95 -2.94
CA THR A 16 28.12 7.79 -3.04
C THR A 16 27.68 9.20 -3.40
N PHE A 17 27.85 10.13 -2.48
CA PHE A 17 27.60 11.54 -2.76
C PHE A 17 28.74 12.12 -3.59
N GLY A 18 28.41 13.01 -4.52
CA GLY A 18 29.38 13.96 -5.06
C GLY A 18 29.78 15.00 -4.00
N GLU A 19 30.55 16.01 -4.40
CA GLU A 19 30.90 17.13 -3.54
C GLU A 19 29.63 17.84 -3.03
N ILE A 20 29.39 17.81 -1.71
CA ILE A 20 28.25 18.49 -1.10
C ILE A 20 28.58 19.98 -1.01
N ARG A 21 28.04 20.76 -1.94
CA ARG A 21 28.19 22.22 -1.92
C ARG A 21 27.28 22.83 -0.85
N ARG A 22 27.86 23.66 0.02
CA ARG A 22 27.11 24.45 1.01
C ARG A 22 26.39 25.64 0.40
N GLU A 23 26.88 26.11 -0.75
CA GLU A 23 26.28 27.18 -1.52
C GLU A 23 24.90 26.73 -2.00
N ARG A 24 23.87 27.42 -1.52
CA ARG A 24 22.53 27.22 -2.05
C ARG A 24 22.44 27.96 -3.37
N ASN A 25 21.85 27.31 -4.37
CA ASN A 25 21.40 28.00 -5.58
C ASN A 25 20.57 29.22 -5.16
N ARG A 26 20.81 30.36 -5.81
CA ARG A 26 20.00 31.55 -5.60
C ARG A 26 18.55 31.20 -5.90
N LEU A 27 17.68 31.32 -4.88
CA LEU A 27 16.25 31.15 -5.07
C LEU A 27 15.73 32.38 -5.84
N ALA A 28 15.18 32.14 -7.01
CA ALA A 28 14.48 33.15 -7.80
C ALA A 28 13.17 32.55 -8.32
N PHE A 29 12.12 33.38 -8.36
CA PHE A 29 10.85 33.05 -8.99
C PHE A 29 10.56 34.10 -10.06
N ASP A 30 10.78 33.74 -11.31
CA ASP A 30 10.39 34.56 -12.45
C ASP A 30 9.05 34.05 -12.98
N ARG A 31 8.02 34.91 -12.87
CA ARG A 31 6.64 34.61 -13.30
C ARG A 31 6.55 34.36 -14.81
N HIS A 32 7.53 34.84 -15.58
CA HIS A 32 7.60 34.84 -17.04
C HIS A 32 8.87 34.17 -17.57
N TRP A 33 9.44 33.23 -16.81
CA TRP A 33 10.65 32.51 -17.22
C TRP A 33 10.45 31.81 -18.56
N LYS A 34 11.19 32.25 -19.59
CA LYS A 34 11.14 31.76 -20.99
C LYS A 34 9.78 31.85 -21.68
N MET A 35 8.79 32.51 -21.09
CA MET A 35 7.43 32.59 -21.63
C MET A 35 6.77 33.93 -21.26
N PRO A 36 6.01 34.57 -22.17
CA PRO A 36 5.34 35.84 -21.89
C PRO A 36 4.14 35.71 -20.91
N TYR A 37 3.86 34.51 -20.40
CA TYR A 37 2.68 34.20 -19.57
C TYR A 37 3.04 33.56 -18.23
N ARG A 38 2.05 33.55 -17.34
CA ARG A 38 1.90 32.72 -16.13
C ARG A 38 2.59 31.34 -16.20
N TRP A 39 3.63 31.05 -15.42
CA TRP A 39 4.20 29.69 -15.34
C TRP A 39 3.18 28.59 -14.98
N ASN A 40 1.98 28.82 -14.44
CA ASN A 40 0.92 27.77 -14.37
C ASN A 40 -0.46 28.34 -14.02
N VAL A 41 -0.99 29.26 -14.83
CA VAL A 41 -2.37 29.75 -14.65
C VAL A 41 -3.29 29.00 -15.61
N TYR A 42 -4.39 28.46 -15.09
CA TYR A 42 -5.40 27.76 -15.88
C TYR A 42 -6.07 28.74 -16.87
N GLY A 43 -6.27 28.28 -18.11
CA GLY A 43 -6.88 29.06 -19.19
C GLY A 43 -5.90 29.45 -20.31
N PRO A 44 -6.29 29.35 -21.60
CA PRO A 44 -5.48 29.84 -22.72
C PRO A 44 -5.06 31.31 -22.52
N PRO A 45 -3.86 31.73 -22.98
CA PRO A 45 -2.89 30.96 -23.76
C PRO A 45 -1.86 30.15 -22.95
N GLY A 46 -1.86 30.23 -21.61
CA GLY A 46 -0.80 29.66 -20.74
C GLY A 46 -0.54 28.16 -20.94
N PRO A 47 -1.55 27.27 -20.80
CA PRO A 47 -1.40 25.84 -21.02
C PRO A 47 -0.99 25.47 -22.46
N VAL A 48 -1.45 26.23 -23.47
CA VAL A 48 -1.13 25.98 -24.88
C VAL A 48 0.35 26.25 -25.16
N GLU A 49 0.85 27.41 -24.74
CA GLU A 49 2.26 27.78 -24.94
C GLU A 49 3.19 26.87 -24.13
N LYS A 50 2.74 26.36 -22.99
CA LYS A 50 3.49 25.35 -22.24
C LYS A 50 3.60 24.04 -22.99
N HIS A 51 2.51 23.61 -23.62
CA HIS A 51 2.52 22.40 -24.40
C HIS A 51 3.45 22.55 -25.61
N ARG A 52 3.42 23.71 -26.28
CA ARG A 52 4.39 24.07 -27.32
C ARG A 52 5.82 24.01 -26.79
N TRP A 53 6.10 24.65 -25.66
CA TRP A 53 7.43 24.63 -25.04
C TRP A 53 7.88 23.20 -24.69
N LEU A 54 7.01 22.35 -24.14
CA LEU A 54 7.30 20.94 -23.88
C LEU A 54 7.67 20.20 -25.19
N TYR A 55 6.89 20.39 -26.26
CA TYR A 55 7.18 19.79 -27.56
C TYR A 55 8.49 20.29 -28.17
N GLU A 56 8.88 21.54 -27.93
CA GLU A 56 10.18 22.06 -28.34
C GLU A 56 11.34 21.46 -27.52
N ARG A 57 11.11 21.14 -26.24
CA ARG A 57 12.12 20.53 -25.35
C ARG A 57 12.26 19.02 -25.52
N LEU A 58 11.22 18.33 -25.98
CA LEU A 58 11.24 16.87 -26.16
C LEU A 58 12.34 16.38 -27.13
N PRO A 59 12.57 17.02 -28.30
CA PRO A 59 13.68 16.70 -29.18
C PRO A 59 15.05 16.87 -28.50
N GLU A 60 15.25 17.98 -27.78
CA GLU A 60 16.49 18.23 -27.03
C GLU A 60 16.70 17.15 -25.96
N ALA A 61 15.67 16.81 -25.20
CA ALA A 61 15.73 15.74 -24.20
C ALA A 61 16.05 14.38 -24.82
N ARG A 62 15.51 14.08 -26.02
CA ARG A 62 15.83 12.86 -26.77
C ARG A 62 17.28 12.85 -27.22
N GLU A 63 17.79 13.98 -27.72
CA GLU A 63 19.19 14.11 -28.12
C GLU A 63 20.13 13.89 -26.92
N GLU A 64 19.86 14.54 -25.80
CA GLU A 64 20.67 14.38 -24.58
C GLU A 64 20.62 12.94 -24.05
N VAL A 65 19.45 12.30 -24.05
CA VAL A 65 19.31 10.91 -23.61
C VAL A 65 20.02 9.93 -24.54
N SER A 66 20.02 10.18 -25.85
CA SER A 66 20.78 9.37 -26.81
C SER A 66 22.30 9.46 -26.60
N LYS A 67 22.81 10.50 -25.92
CA LYS A 67 24.22 10.63 -25.53
C LYS A 67 24.56 9.88 -24.24
N ILE A 68 23.55 9.47 -23.46
CA ILE A 68 23.74 8.70 -22.22
C ILE A 68 24.05 7.25 -22.59
N GLY A 69 25.33 6.91 -22.59
CA GLY A 69 25.84 5.55 -22.73
C GLY A 69 26.20 4.93 -21.38
N GLU A 70 27.36 4.28 -21.31
CA GLU A 70 27.85 3.63 -20.09
C GLU A 70 27.99 4.61 -18.90
N PRO A 71 27.68 4.18 -17.66
CA PRO A 71 27.26 2.82 -17.26
C PRO A 71 25.75 2.56 -17.37
N TYR A 72 24.97 3.53 -17.86
CA TYR A 72 23.51 3.51 -17.80
C TYR A 72 22.90 2.70 -18.94
N ASN A 73 23.07 3.15 -20.18
CA ASN A 73 22.63 2.42 -21.36
C ASN A 73 23.84 1.75 -22.01
N ARG A 74 23.74 0.45 -22.25
CA ARG A 74 24.86 -0.32 -22.79
C ARG A 74 24.38 -1.47 -23.64
N LEU A 75 25.00 -1.61 -24.81
CA LEU A 75 24.87 -2.80 -25.63
C LEU A 75 25.98 -3.78 -25.24
N GLU A 76 25.62 -5.01 -24.94
CA GLU A 76 26.52 -6.07 -24.52
C GLU A 76 26.01 -7.45 -25.00
N GLY A 77 26.73 -8.52 -24.64
CA GLY A 77 26.43 -9.87 -25.11
C GLY A 77 27.08 -10.21 -26.45
N ALA A 78 26.63 -11.29 -27.07
CA ALA A 78 27.13 -11.77 -28.35
C ALA A 78 26.41 -11.12 -29.54
N ASP A 79 27.06 -11.13 -30.70
CA ASP A 79 26.42 -10.85 -31.98
C ASP A 79 25.46 -11.99 -32.33
N SER A 80 24.19 -11.83 -31.95
CA SER A 80 23.16 -12.85 -32.03
C SER A 80 21.91 -12.32 -32.72
N ARG A 81 21.21 -13.19 -33.43
CA ARG A 81 19.89 -12.89 -34.04
C ARG A 81 18.77 -12.77 -33.01
N LEU A 82 19.04 -13.14 -31.76
CA LEU A 82 18.15 -12.92 -30.62
C LEU A 82 18.56 -11.64 -29.90
N GLY A 83 17.65 -10.67 -29.86
CA GLY A 83 17.85 -9.42 -29.12
C GLY A 83 17.04 -9.39 -27.83
N VAL A 84 17.60 -8.82 -26.76
CA VAL A 84 16.89 -8.58 -25.50
C VAL A 84 17.11 -7.13 -25.07
N ILE A 85 16.03 -6.41 -24.77
CA ILE A 85 16.05 -5.05 -24.23
C ILE A 85 15.54 -5.10 -22.80
N ALA A 86 16.38 -4.83 -21.81
CA ALA A 86 16.05 -5.00 -20.40
C ALA A 86 16.16 -3.68 -19.62
N CYS A 87 15.09 -3.31 -18.90
CA CYS A 87 14.96 -2.00 -18.27
C CYS A 87 15.16 -2.03 -16.75
N GLY A 88 16.11 -1.26 -16.22
CA GLY A 88 16.34 -1.13 -14.78
C GLY A 88 16.55 -2.49 -14.09
N ILE A 89 15.69 -2.84 -13.12
CA ILE A 89 15.80 -4.10 -12.35
C ILE A 89 15.63 -5.37 -13.22
N ALA A 90 15.04 -5.25 -14.41
CA ALA A 90 14.91 -6.39 -15.32
C ALA A 90 16.26 -6.84 -15.89
N TYR A 91 17.21 -5.91 -16.06
CA TYR A 91 18.54 -6.20 -16.62
C TYR A 91 19.32 -7.28 -15.85
N PRO A 92 19.52 -7.18 -14.51
CA PRO A 92 20.22 -8.23 -13.78
C PRO A 92 19.50 -9.59 -13.87
N TYR A 93 18.17 -9.62 -13.85
CA TYR A 93 17.41 -10.87 -14.02
C TYR A 93 17.65 -11.50 -15.39
N VAL A 94 17.65 -10.69 -16.45
CA VAL A 94 17.92 -11.15 -17.82
C VAL A 94 19.33 -11.69 -17.93
N ARG A 95 20.34 -10.96 -17.44
CA ARG A 95 21.74 -11.38 -17.53
C ARG A 95 21.96 -12.73 -16.83
N GLU A 96 21.53 -12.85 -15.58
CA GLU A 96 21.65 -14.11 -14.84
C GLU A 96 20.91 -15.27 -15.52
N ALA A 97 19.75 -14.98 -16.13
CA ALA A 97 18.98 -15.99 -16.85
C ALA A 97 19.64 -16.42 -18.17
N LEU A 98 20.24 -15.50 -18.93
CA LEU A 98 21.01 -15.82 -20.14
C LEU A 98 22.20 -16.72 -19.79
N ASP A 99 22.98 -16.35 -18.76
CA ASP A 99 24.11 -17.14 -18.26
C ASP A 99 23.65 -18.53 -17.82
N ALA A 100 22.59 -18.62 -17.02
CA ALA A 100 22.06 -19.88 -16.48
C ALA A 100 21.39 -20.79 -17.52
N LEU A 101 21.05 -20.26 -18.71
CA LEU A 101 20.51 -21.03 -19.83
C LEU A 101 21.57 -21.32 -20.91
N GLY A 102 22.75 -20.71 -20.84
CA GLY A 102 23.76 -20.79 -21.90
C GLY A 102 23.26 -20.19 -23.22
N VAL A 103 22.44 -19.14 -23.15
CA VAL A 103 21.85 -18.48 -24.32
C VAL A 103 22.63 -17.21 -24.63
N GLU A 104 23.17 -17.16 -25.84
CA GLU A 104 23.85 -15.97 -26.37
C GLU A 104 22.83 -15.03 -27.06
N ALA A 105 22.76 -13.78 -26.58
CA ALA A 105 21.85 -12.77 -27.09
C ALA A 105 22.52 -11.39 -27.17
N THR A 106 22.06 -10.59 -28.12
CA THR A 106 22.37 -9.16 -28.19
C THR A 106 21.57 -8.44 -27.10
N LEU A 107 22.23 -8.00 -26.02
CA LEU A 107 21.57 -7.45 -24.82
C LEU A 107 21.75 -5.94 -24.74
N LEU A 108 20.63 -5.20 -24.71
CA LEU A 108 20.61 -3.77 -24.41
C LEU A 108 20.13 -3.56 -22.97
N LYS A 109 21.04 -3.11 -22.11
CA LYS A 109 20.71 -2.51 -20.82
C LYS A 109 20.14 -1.11 -21.08
N LEU A 110 18.94 -0.83 -20.57
CA LEU A 110 18.26 0.45 -20.71
C LEU A 110 17.88 1.05 -19.35
N ASP A 111 18.58 2.10 -18.93
CA ASP A 111 18.27 2.85 -17.70
C ASP A 111 17.54 4.18 -17.98
N THR A 112 17.40 4.56 -19.26
CA THR A 112 16.63 5.73 -19.70
C THR A 112 15.39 5.30 -20.50
N PRO A 113 14.29 4.91 -19.84
CA PRO A 113 13.11 4.39 -20.51
C PRO A 113 12.28 5.47 -21.24
N PHE A 114 12.49 6.75 -20.92
CA PHE A 114 11.83 7.86 -21.62
C PHE A 114 12.60 9.19 -21.53
N PRO A 115 12.85 9.87 -22.66
CA PRO A 115 12.68 9.39 -24.04
C PRO A 115 13.55 8.15 -24.37
N LEU A 116 13.15 7.36 -25.36
CA LEU A 116 13.92 6.19 -25.81
C LEU A 116 15.21 6.61 -26.55
N PRO A 117 16.40 6.04 -26.25
CA PRO A 117 17.62 6.25 -27.01
C PRO A 117 17.54 5.48 -28.34
N GLU A 118 16.90 6.09 -29.35
CA GLU A 118 16.50 5.42 -30.59
C GLU A 118 17.67 4.72 -31.30
N GLU A 119 18.85 5.33 -31.37
CA GLU A 119 20.01 4.76 -32.08
C GLU A 119 20.50 3.43 -31.48
N MET A 120 20.52 3.31 -30.14
CA MET A 120 20.92 2.05 -29.49
C MET A 120 19.88 0.96 -29.70
N VAL A 121 18.59 1.32 -29.66
CA VAL A 121 17.49 0.39 -29.90
C VAL A 121 17.48 -0.06 -31.36
N LEU A 122 17.71 0.86 -32.30
CA LEU A 122 17.83 0.57 -33.73
C LEU A 122 18.90 -0.48 -34.00
N ARG A 123 20.07 -0.37 -33.37
CA ARG A 123 21.13 -1.37 -33.52
C ARG A 123 20.69 -2.77 -33.11
N VAL A 124 19.83 -2.91 -32.11
CA VAL A 124 19.25 -4.22 -31.73
C VAL A 124 18.20 -4.65 -32.76
N LEU A 125 17.28 -3.76 -33.13
CA LEU A 125 16.19 -4.08 -34.07
C LEU A 125 16.70 -4.44 -35.47
N GLU A 126 17.81 -3.86 -35.92
CA GLU A 126 18.38 -4.10 -37.25
C GLU A 126 19.28 -5.34 -37.30
N SER A 127 19.83 -5.77 -36.17
CA SER A 127 20.73 -6.94 -36.08
C SER A 127 20.01 -8.24 -35.70
N CYS A 128 18.79 -8.15 -35.18
CA CYS A 128 18.06 -9.28 -34.61
C CYS A 128 16.79 -9.60 -35.42
N ASP A 129 16.47 -10.89 -35.57
CA ASP A 129 15.21 -11.33 -36.17
C ASP A 129 14.04 -11.23 -35.17
N ARG A 130 14.37 -11.42 -33.88
CA ARG A 130 13.42 -11.44 -32.77
C ARG A 130 13.98 -10.63 -31.61
N VAL A 131 13.17 -9.77 -31.03
CA VAL A 131 13.54 -8.91 -29.89
C VAL A 131 12.57 -9.09 -28.73
N PHE A 132 13.10 -9.36 -27.55
CA PHE A 132 12.32 -9.48 -26.32
C PHE A 132 12.54 -8.27 -25.41
N VAL A 133 11.47 -7.52 -25.14
CA VAL A 133 11.50 -6.39 -24.22
C VAL A 133 11.09 -6.85 -22.82
N VAL A 134 11.98 -6.69 -21.86
CA VAL A 134 11.78 -7.08 -20.45
C VAL A 134 11.72 -5.82 -19.59
N GLU A 135 10.51 -5.48 -19.15
CA GLU A 135 10.23 -4.35 -18.26
C GLU A 135 9.24 -4.72 -17.14
N GLU A 136 9.08 -3.82 -16.17
CA GLU A 136 8.29 -4.01 -14.94
C GLU A 136 7.02 -3.14 -14.97
N ASN A 137 5.90 -3.63 -14.43
CA ASN A 137 4.55 -3.04 -14.57
C ASN A 137 4.10 -2.96 -16.04
N GLU A 138 3.85 -1.75 -16.53
CA GLU A 138 3.25 -1.47 -17.84
C GLU A 138 4.28 -1.47 -19.00
N PRO A 139 3.86 -1.81 -20.24
CA PRO A 139 4.71 -1.94 -21.43
C PRO A 139 5.14 -0.59 -22.04
N VAL A 140 5.74 0.30 -21.23
CA VAL A 140 6.11 1.66 -21.64
C VAL A 140 7.27 1.65 -22.65
N VAL A 141 8.26 0.77 -22.48
CA VAL A 141 9.39 0.65 -23.40
C VAL A 141 9.01 -0.17 -24.62
N GLU A 142 8.30 -1.28 -24.43
CA GLU A 142 7.81 -2.15 -25.51
C GLU A 142 7.00 -1.33 -26.53
N MET A 143 6.08 -0.48 -26.07
CA MET A 143 5.30 0.39 -26.95
C MET A 143 6.17 1.37 -27.75
N GLN A 144 7.20 1.96 -27.14
CA GLN A 144 8.11 2.87 -27.84
C GLN A 144 9.01 2.12 -28.85
N VAL A 145 9.45 0.90 -28.52
CA VAL A 145 10.24 0.05 -29.41
C VAL A 145 9.41 -0.37 -30.63
N ARG A 146 8.14 -0.75 -30.44
CA ARG A 146 7.20 -1.07 -31.53
C ARG A 146 6.94 0.13 -32.43
N ASP A 147 6.67 1.31 -31.84
CA ASP A 147 6.52 2.57 -32.59
C ASP A 147 7.77 2.88 -33.43
N LEU A 148 8.96 2.75 -32.83
CA LEU A 148 10.21 2.99 -33.54
C LEU A 148 10.42 2.01 -34.71
N ALA A 149 10.22 0.70 -34.49
CA ALA A 149 10.32 -0.32 -35.53
C ALA A 149 9.36 -0.02 -36.69
N GLN A 150 8.11 0.37 -36.39
CA GLN A 150 7.11 0.73 -37.39
C GLN A 150 7.50 2.00 -38.17
N ARG A 151 7.89 3.08 -37.48
CA ARG A 151 8.33 4.34 -38.12
C ARG A 151 9.52 4.13 -39.05
N ARG A 152 10.40 3.19 -38.71
CA ARG A 152 11.64 2.87 -39.44
C ARG A 152 11.46 1.72 -40.43
N LYS A 153 10.27 1.12 -40.50
CA LYS A 153 9.91 0.01 -41.39
C LYS A 153 10.79 -1.24 -41.21
N ILE A 154 11.28 -1.46 -39.99
CA ILE A 154 12.11 -2.62 -39.66
C ILE A 154 11.18 -3.83 -39.46
N GLN A 155 11.47 -4.93 -40.14
CA GLN A 155 10.76 -6.18 -39.99
C GLN A 155 11.44 -7.01 -38.92
N VAL A 156 10.89 -7.00 -37.71
CA VAL A 156 11.41 -7.71 -36.54
C VAL A 156 10.24 -8.17 -35.67
N GLU A 157 10.30 -9.38 -35.14
CA GLU A 157 9.28 -9.83 -34.20
C GLU A 157 9.58 -9.31 -32.80
N ILE A 158 8.67 -8.52 -32.23
CA ILE A 158 8.81 -7.98 -30.88
C ILE A 158 7.95 -8.80 -29.91
N TYR A 159 8.57 -9.24 -28.82
CA TYR A 159 7.97 -9.97 -27.70
C TYR A 159 8.05 -9.10 -26.45
N GLY A 160 7.11 -9.28 -25.53
CA GLY A 160 7.07 -8.51 -24.30
C GLY A 160 5.92 -8.93 -23.39
N ARG A 161 5.20 -7.93 -22.85
CA ARG A 161 3.99 -8.12 -22.04
C ARG A 161 2.71 -7.83 -22.83
N TYR A 162 2.78 -6.96 -23.83
CA TYR A 162 1.60 -6.51 -24.58
C TYR A 162 1.22 -7.46 -25.72
N GLU A 163 2.11 -7.63 -26.71
CA GLU A 163 1.89 -8.49 -27.87
C GLU A 163 3.00 -9.54 -27.96
N ASN A 164 2.70 -10.72 -28.52
CA ASN A 164 3.56 -11.90 -28.43
C ASN A 164 4.03 -12.13 -26.98
N SER A 165 3.06 -12.12 -26.06
CA SER A 165 3.34 -12.03 -24.63
C SER A 165 4.09 -13.27 -24.12
N LEU A 166 5.26 -13.02 -23.52
CA LEU A 166 6.05 -14.02 -22.81
C LEU A 166 6.05 -13.78 -21.30
N LEU A 167 5.52 -12.63 -20.86
CA LEU A 167 5.40 -12.21 -19.47
C LEU A 167 3.99 -11.67 -19.24
N GLU A 168 3.37 -12.08 -18.14
CA GLU A 168 2.05 -11.56 -17.76
C GLU A 168 2.09 -10.03 -17.57
N PRO A 169 1.02 -9.28 -17.92
CA PRO A 169 0.97 -7.84 -17.66
C PRO A 169 0.66 -7.51 -16.18
N TRP A 170 0.51 -8.53 -15.32
CA TRP A 170 0.26 -8.37 -13.88
C TRP A 170 1.25 -9.13 -13.00
N GLY A 171 1.29 -8.72 -11.73
CA GLY A 171 2.16 -9.29 -10.71
C GLY A 171 3.64 -8.96 -10.93
N GLU A 172 4.46 -9.34 -9.95
CA GLU A 172 5.87 -8.95 -9.96
C GLU A 172 6.70 -9.68 -11.03
N LEU A 173 7.68 -8.95 -11.57
CA LEU A 173 8.77 -9.55 -12.32
C LEU A 173 9.76 -10.24 -11.36
N THR A 174 9.96 -11.54 -11.53
CA THR A 174 10.93 -12.34 -10.76
C THR A 174 11.99 -12.95 -11.68
N HIS A 175 13.16 -13.27 -11.13
CA HIS A 175 14.21 -13.97 -11.86
C HIS A 175 13.68 -15.25 -12.55
N GLU A 176 12.90 -16.08 -11.84
CA GLU A 176 12.32 -17.31 -12.38
C GLU A 176 11.35 -17.07 -13.53
N ARG A 177 10.51 -16.03 -13.44
CA ARG A 177 9.58 -15.65 -14.52
C ARG A 177 10.35 -15.21 -15.76
N VAL A 178 11.39 -14.39 -15.59
CA VAL A 178 12.27 -13.92 -16.67
C VAL A 178 13.01 -15.09 -17.31
N ARG A 179 13.57 -16.00 -16.51
CA ARG A 179 14.27 -17.18 -17.02
C ARG A 179 13.37 -18.11 -17.82
N ALA A 180 12.16 -18.39 -17.32
CA ALA A 180 11.19 -19.19 -18.05
C ALA A 180 10.74 -18.53 -19.36
N ALA A 181 10.55 -17.20 -19.36
CA ALA A 181 10.22 -16.45 -20.56
C ALA A 181 11.38 -16.45 -21.58
N LEU A 182 12.62 -16.25 -21.14
CA LEU A 182 13.81 -16.30 -21.98
C LEU A 182 14.04 -17.69 -22.58
N ALA A 183 13.79 -18.76 -21.81
CA ALA A 183 13.90 -20.12 -22.34
C ALA A 183 12.92 -20.37 -23.49
N ARG A 184 11.64 -19.96 -23.32
CA ARG A 184 10.64 -20.00 -24.40
C ARG A 184 11.04 -19.12 -25.58
N PHE A 185 11.57 -17.93 -25.31
CA PHE A 185 12.03 -17.01 -26.33
C PHE A 185 13.16 -17.62 -27.18
N ALA A 186 14.17 -18.21 -26.54
CA ALA A 186 15.34 -18.78 -27.18
C ALA A 186 15.13 -20.22 -27.72
N GLY A 187 14.01 -20.86 -27.38
CA GLY A 187 13.71 -22.24 -27.80
C GLY A 187 14.55 -23.30 -27.08
N VAL A 188 15.03 -23.00 -25.87
CA VAL A 188 15.80 -23.95 -25.05
C VAL A 188 14.89 -24.64 -24.03
N GLU A 189 15.15 -25.92 -23.74
CA GLU A 189 14.41 -26.64 -22.71
C GLU A 189 14.76 -26.08 -21.33
N TYR A 190 13.75 -25.52 -20.66
CA TYR A 190 13.84 -25.12 -19.27
C TYR A 190 12.63 -25.64 -18.53
N ARG A 191 12.90 -26.39 -17.45
CA ARG A 191 11.87 -26.78 -16.50
C ARG A 191 12.03 -25.90 -15.28
N PRO A 192 11.10 -24.96 -15.02
CA PRO A 192 11.17 -24.18 -13.80
C PRO A 192 11.18 -25.15 -12.61
N PRO A 193 11.92 -24.83 -11.54
CA PRO A 193 11.91 -25.64 -10.33
C PRO A 193 10.47 -25.81 -9.88
N SER A 194 10.08 -27.03 -9.53
CA SER A 194 8.78 -27.27 -8.91
C SER A 194 8.69 -26.40 -7.65
N PRO A 195 7.54 -25.77 -7.38
CA PRO A 195 7.34 -25.12 -6.09
C PRO A 195 7.71 -26.11 -4.98
N PRO A 196 8.31 -25.64 -3.87
CA PRO A 196 8.64 -26.52 -2.75
C PRO A 196 7.40 -27.34 -2.38
N ALA A 197 7.61 -28.60 -2.01
CA ALA A 197 6.54 -29.51 -1.63
C ALA A 197 5.62 -28.86 -0.57
N SER A 198 4.33 -29.16 -0.62
CA SER A 198 3.31 -28.49 0.20
C SER A 198 3.63 -28.55 1.70
N ASP A 199 4.36 -29.56 2.15
CA ASP A 199 4.78 -29.73 3.55
C ASP A 199 5.77 -28.65 4.02
N MET A 200 6.51 -28.00 3.12
CA MET A 200 7.33 -26.82 3.45
C MET A 200 6.47 -25.59 3.70
N ALA A 201 5.31 -25.45 3.03
CA ALA A 201 4.40 -24.33 3.28
C ALA A 201 3.85 -24.39 4.72
N ASP A 202 3.61 -25.60 5.24
CA ASP A 202 3.19 -25.81 6.63
C ASP A 202 4.32 -25.54 7.66
N ARG A 203 5.59 -25.58 7.22
CA ARG A 203 6.78 -25.36 8.06
C ARG A 203 7.31 -23.94 8.01
N VAL A 204 6.91 -23.15 7.03
CA VAL A 204 7.35 -21.76 6.88
C VAL A 204 6.25 -20.86 7.43
N ALA A 205 6.58 -20.11 8.49
CA ALA A 205 5.68 -19.08 9.00
C ALA A 205 5.31 -18.12 7.85
N PRO A 206 4.02 -17.93 7.54
CA PRO A 206 3.63 -17.07 6.45
C PRO A 206 4.15 -15.65 6.73
N ARG A 207 4.90 -15.09 5.79
CA ARG A 207 5.34 -13.69 5.87
C ARG A 207 4.25 -12.79 5.31
N SER A 208 3.20 -12.60 6.08
CA SER A 208 2.17 -11.61 5.77
C SER A 208 2.25 -10.44 6.74
N SER A 209 1.72 -9.31 6.32
CA SER A 209 1.63 -8.12 7.14
C SER A 209 0.61 -8.32 8.27
N MET A 210 0.96 -7.83 9.46
CA MET A 210 0.15 -7.94 10.67
C MET A 210 0.30 -6.68 11.52
N LEU A 211 -0.67 -6.42 12.38
CA LEU A 211 -0.58 -5.33 13.35
C LEU A 211 0.38 -5.73 14.49
N CYS A 212 1.14 -4.77 15.00
CA CYS A 212 2.10 -5.02 16.10
C CYS A 212 1.38 -5.46 17.39
N ALA A 213 2.13 -6.09 18.31
CA ALA A 213 1.60 -6.45 19.62
C ALA A 213 1.08 -5.20 20.35
N GLY A 214 -0.17 -5.27 20.83
CA GLY A 214 -0.88 -4.18 21.49
C GLY A 214 -1.19 -2.96 20.61
N CYS A 215 -1.11 -3.09 19.28
CA CYS A 215 -1.52 -2.03 18.36
C CYS A 215 -2.96 -1.60 18.64
N PRO A 216 -3.24 -0.29 18.80
CA PRO A 216 -4.58 0.20 19.12
C PRO A 216 -5.62 -0.12 18.02
N HIS A 217 -5.20 -0.26 16.76
CA HIS A 217 -6.12 -0.58 15.67
C HIS A 217 -6.82 -1.94 15.85
N LEU A 218 -6.19 -2.92 16.54
CA LEU A 218 -6.83 -4.20 16.89
C LEU A 218 -8.08 -3.97 17.75
N GLY A 219 -7.97 -3.11 18.77
CA GLY A 219 -9.07 -2.78 19.66
C GLY A 219 -10.19 -2.00 18.96
N THR A 220 -9.83 -1.06 18.09
CA THR A 220 -10.79 -0.32 17.27
C THR A 220 -11.62 -1.26 16.38
N TYR A 221 -10.95 -2.15 15.65
CA TYR A 221 -11.61 -3.09 14.76
C TYR A 221 -12.44 -4.14 15.51
N TRP A 222 -11.92 -4.65 16.63
CA TRP A 222 -12.68 -5.56 17.48
C TRP A 222 -13.98 -4.91 17.99
N ALA A 223 -13.91 -3.68 18.49
CA ALA A 223 -15.07 -2.94 18.98
C ALA A 223 -16.08 -2.65 17.85
N LEU A 224 -15.61 -2.25 16.66
CA LEU A 224 -16.47 -2.03 15.49
C LEU A 224 -17.17 -3.32 15.05
N LYS A 225 -16.44 -4.44 14.98
CA LYS A 225 -16.99 -5.78 14.70
C LYS A 225 -18.14 -6.12 15.65
N MET A 226 -17.92 -5.94 16.96
CA MET A 226 -18.93 -6.23 17.98
C MET A 226 -20.16 -5.33 17.86
N ALA A 227 -19.96 -4.03 17.61
CA ALA A 227 -21.05 -3.06 17.44
C ALA A 227 -21.89 -3.36 16.18
N LEU A 228 -21.24 -3.69 15.05
CA LEU A 228 -21.93 -4.07 13.81
C LEU A 228 -22.67 -5.40 13.95
N ALA A 229 -22.10 -6.38 14.66
CA ALA A 229 -22.74 -7.68 14.88
C ALA A 229 -24.11 -7.54 15.56
N ARG A 230 -24.26 -6.58 16.49
CA ARG A 230 -25.53 -6.28 17.19
C ARG A 230 -26.61 -5.67 16.29
N ARG A 231 -26.26 -5.15 15.11
CA ARG A 231 -27.23 -4.53 14.18
C ARG A 231 -27.90 -5.50 13.21
N GLY A 232 -27.61 -6.81 13.31
CA GLY A 232 -28.37 -7.96 12.76
C GLY A 232 -28.88 -7.87 11.30
N GLY A 233 -28.52 -8.83 10.45
CA GLY A 233 -29.16 -9.03 9.13
C GLY A 233 -28.82 -8.00 8.05
N ARG A 234 -28.12 -6.92 8.39
CA ARG A 234 -27.59 -5.93 7.45
C ARG A 234 -26.20 -6.32 6.92
N VAL A 235 -25.87 -5.83 5.74
CA VAL A 235 -24.56 -5.99 5.08
C VAL A 235 -23.79 -4.68 5.19
N PRO A 236 -22.97 -4.48 6.24
CA PRO A 236 -22.14 -3.29 6.31
C PRO A 236 -21.08 -3.31 5.20
N VAL A 237 -20.63 -2.12 4.78
CA VAL A 237 -19.46 -1.95 3.92
C VAL A 237 -18.47 -1.06 4.65
N ILE A 238 -17.25 -1.53 4.81
CA ILE A 238 -16.19 -0.84 5.53
C ILE A 238 -15.07 -0.51 4.53
N ASN A 239 -14.97 0.76 4.19
CA ASN A 239 -13.97 1.28 3.28
C ASN A 239 -12.73 1.71 4.05
N GLY A 240 -11.62 1.04 3.74
CA GLY A 240 -10.30 1.33 4.25
C GLY A 240 -9.62 2.47 3.51
N ASP A 241 -8.47 2.84 4.06
CA ASP A 241 -7.59 3.89 3.56
C ASP A 241 -6.14 3.43 3.77
N ILE A 242 -5.16 4.15 3.22
CA ILE A 242 -3.76 3.71 3.23
C ILE A 242 -3.09 4.11 4.55
N GLY A 243 -2.63 3.10 5.30
CA GLY A 243 -1.95 3.27 6.58
C GLY A 243 -1.97 1.98 7.39
N CYS A 244 -1.41 1.96 8.62
CA CYS A 244 -1.32 0.74 9.43
C CYS A 244 -2.65 -0.03 9.58
N TYR A 245 -3.76 0.68 9.65
CA TYR A 245 -5.09 0.11 9.80
C TYR A 245 -5.57 -0.67 8.56
N GLU A 246 -4.98 -0.45 7.37
CA GLU A 246 -5.30 -1.20 6.15
C GLU A 246 -5.10 -2.72 6.28
N GLN A 247 -4.27 -3.13 7.23
CA GLN A 247 -4.06 -4.53 7.59
C GLN A 247 -5.37 -5.23 7.96
N GLY A 248 -6.40 -4.47 8.37
CA GLY A 248 -7.75 -4.95 8.59
C GLY A 248 -8.42 -5.61 7.37
N GLY A 249 -7.83 -5.61 6.17
CA GLY A 249 -8.41 -6.20 4.96
C GLY A 249 -7.66 -7.40 4.35
N TYR A 250 -6.44 -7.73 4.77
CA TYR A 250 -5.63 -8.77 4.10
C TYR A 250 -4.53 -9.41 4.97
N GLY A 251 -4.77 -9.52 6.29
CA GLY A 251 -3.81 -10.12 7.22
C GLY A 251 -3.72 -11.66 7.16
N ILE A 252 -2.64 -12.22 7.72
CA ILE A 252 -2.37 -13.68 7.84
C ILE A 252 -3.51 -14.50 8.47
N ALA A 253 -4.36 -13.82 9.24
CA ALA A 253 -5.45 -14.40 10.00
C ALA A 253 -6.82 -14.11 9.38
N ALA A 254 -6.86 -13.57 8.15
CA ALA A 254 -8.09 -13.48 7.38
C ALA A 254 -8.44 -14.87 6.84
N LYS A 255 -9.70 -15.27 6.96
CA LYS A 255 -10.18 -16.51 6.35
C LYS A 255 -10.17 -16.44 4.83
N VAL A 256 -9.93 -17.58 4.20
CA VAL A 256 -10.17 -17.73 2.76
C VAL A 256 -11.69 -17.73 2.54
N ILE A 257 -12.17 -16.83 1.68
CA ILE A 257 -13.60 -16.72 1.32
C ILE A 257 -13.78 -17.23 -0.10
N GLU A 258 -14.77 -18.09 -0.31
CA GLU A 258 -15.16 -18.53 -1.65
C GLU A 258 -15.88 -17.38 -2.39
N PRO A 259 -15.55 -17.15 -3.68
CA PRO A 259 -16.18 -16.08 -4.44
C PRO A 259 -17.67 -16.34 -4.60
N SER A 260 -18.46 -15.29 -4.36
CA SER A 260 -19.88 -15.26 -4.67
C SER A 260 -20.12 -14.53 -5.98
N PHE A 261 -20.95 -15.12 -6.84
CA PHE A 261 -21.41 -14.50 -8.10
C PHE A 261 -22.84 -13.97 -8.00
N SER A 262 -23.32 -13.72 -6.78
CA SER A 262 -24.63 -13.11 -6.51
C SER A 262 -24.64 -11.64 -6.91
N GLU A 263 -25.75 -11.18 -7.49
CA GLU A 263 -26.02 -9.75 -7.73
C GLU A 263 -26.71 -9.08 -6.53
N GLU A 264 -27.03 -9.86 -5.50
CA GLU A 264 -27.64 -9.40 -4.24
C GLU A 264 -26.60 -9.25 -3.13
N SER A 265 -26.87 -8.35 -2.19
CA SER A 265 -26.03 -8.15 -0.99
C SER A 265 -25.94 -9.42 -0.15
N ARG A 266 -24.72 -9.90 0.06
CA ARG A 266 -24.44 -11.06 0.90
C ARG A 266 -23.64 -10.66 2.13
N ARG A 267 -24.12 -11.14 3.28
CA ARG A 267 -23.43 -10.95 4.54
C ARG A 267 -22.35 -12.01 4.72
N TYR A 268 -21.14 -11.58 5.01
CA TYR A 268 -20.09 -12.44 5.53
C TYR A 268 -19.91 -12.19 7.03
N ARG A 269 -19.68 -13.26 7.78
CA ARG A 269 -19.33 -13.12 9.19
C ARG A 269 -17.90 -12.61 9.28
N ILE A 270 -17.68 -11.46 9.90
CA ILE A 270 -16.33 -10.99 10.24
C ILE A 270 -15.89 -11.76 11.49
N GLU A 271 -14.83 -12.53 11.41
CA GLU A 271 -14.32 -13.37 12.51
C GLU A 271 -13.14 -12.73 13.24
N ALA A 272 -12.29 -11.98 12.52
CA ALA A 272 -11.12 -11.33 13.09
C ALA A 272 -11.03 -9.85 12.68
N PRO A 273 -10.29 -9.00 13.43
CA PRO A 273 -9.97 -7.64 13.00
C PRO A 273 -9.36 -7.53 11.60
N TYR A 274 -8.69 -8.58 11.11
CA TYR A 274 -8.05 -8.64 9.79
C TYR A 274 -9.02 -8.90 8.62
N GLU A 275 -10.32 -9.05 8.90
CA GLU A 275 -11.40 -9.25 7.92
C GLU A 275 -12.38 -8.06 7.89
N MET A 276 -11.97 -6.93 8.47
CA MET A 276 -12.83 -5.77 8.67
C MET A 276 -13.01 -4.91 7.43
N LEU A 277 -12.02 -4.80 6.54
CA LEU A 277 -12.07 -3.87 5.40
C LEU A 277 -12.51 -4.57 4.12
N ASP A 278 -13.50 -4.01 3.44
CA ASP A 278 -14.00 -4.49 2.15
C ASP A 278 -13.30 -3.83 0.96
N THR A 279 -12.80 -2.61 1.15
CA THR A 279 -12.07 -1.86 0.12
C THR A 279 -10.83 -1.18 0.70
N ASN A 280 -9.82 -0.97 -0.15
CA ASN A 280 -8.68 -0.10 0.13
C ASN A 280 -8.07 0.32 -1.22
N TYR A 281 -7.90 1.62 -1.47
CA TYR A 281 -7.53 2.11 -2.80
C TYR A 281 -6.39 3.13 -2.79
N ILE A 282 -6.62 4.27 -2.14
CA ILE A 282 -5.66 5.37 -2.06
C ILE A 282 -5.76 6.06 -0.70
N MET A 283 -4.71 6.79 -0.33
CA MET A 283 -4.73 7.64 0.86
C MET A 283 -5.75 8.77 0.68
N GLY A 284 -6.74 8.87 1.57
CA GLY A 284 -7.90 9.76 1.49
C GLY A 284 -9.10 9.18 0.74
N GLY A 285 -9.06 7.90 0.37
CA GLY A 285 -10.12 7.20 -0.33
C GLY A 285 -11.23 6.70 0.59
N GLY A 286 -10.93 6.35 1.85
CA GLY A 286 -11.87 5.64 2.73
C GLY A 286 -13.17 6.41 2.98
N TYR A 287 -13.06 7.71 3.27
CA TYR A 287 -14.23 8.57 3.49
C TYR A 287 -14.93 8.91 2.16
N GLY A 288 -14.16 9.23 1.11
CA GLY A 288 -14.70 9.58 -0.20
C GLY A 288 -15.50 8.44 -0.85
N ILE A 289 -14.99 7.21 -0.80
CA ILE A 289 -15.68 6.01 -1.30
C ILE A 289 -16.97 5.78 -0.50
N SER A 290 -16.90 5.91 0.83
CA SER A 290 -18.07 5.74 1.70
C SER A 290 -19.21 6.70 1.36
N LEU A 291 -18.86 7.97 1.14
CA LEU A 291 -19.79 9.00 0.70
C LEU A 291 -20.37 8.68 -0.68
N GLY A 292 -19.53 8.28 -1.63
CA GLY A 292 -19.95 7.85 -2.97
C GLY A 292 -20.94 6.67 -2.94
N MET A 293 -20.67 5.64 -2.13
CA MET A 293 -21.58 4.50 -1.95
C MET A 293 -22.92 4.91 -1.36
N TRP A 294 -22.92 5.82 -0.37
CA TRP A 294 -24.15 6.34 0.20
C TRP A 294 -24.98 7.13 -0.83
N HIS A 295 -24.32 8.01 -1.61
CA HIS A 295 -24.96 8.77 -2.69
C HIS A 295 -25.47 7.89 -3.83
N ALA A 296 -24.75 6.82 -4.16
CA ALA A 296 -25.16 5.83 -5.15
C ALA A 296 -26.40 5.03 -4.72
N GLY A 297 -26.81 5.13 -3.44
CA GLY A 297 -28.05 4.55 -2.96
C GLY A 297 -27.90 3.21 -2.24
N TYR A 298 -26.70 2.84 -1.77
CA TYR A 298 -26.54 1.62 -0.97
C TYR A 298 -27.30 1.70 0.36
N ARG A 299 -28.21 0.76 0.64
CA ARG A 299 -29.06 0.76 1.85
C ARG A 299 -29.09 -0.57 2.62
N ASP A 300 -28.44 -1.62 2.12
CA ASP A 300 -28.50 -2.97 2.70
C ASP A 300 -27.71 -3.09 4.01
N GLY A 301 -26.88 -2.09 4.32
CA GLY A 301 -26.29 -1.92 5.63
C GLY A 301 -25.58 -0.59 5.82
N LYS A 302 -24.74 -0.54 6.84
CA LYS A 302 -24.03 0.68 7.24
C LYS A 302 -22.78 0.85 6.40
N VAL A 303 -22.55 2.07 5.91
CA VAL A 303 -21.33 2.42 5.21
C VAL A 303 -20.39 3.09 6.19
N VAL A 304 -19.17 2.55 6.31
CA VAL A 304 -18.16 2.98 7.26
C VAL A 304 -16.91 3.38 6.48
N GLY A 305 -16.38 4.58 6.72
CA GLY A 305 -15.08 5.01 6.22
C GLY A 305 -14.06 5.02 7.35
N VAL A 306 -12.89 4.43 7.13
CA VAL A 306 -11.80 4.35 8.11
C VAL A 306 -10.60 5.14 7.62
N ALA A 307 -10.05 5.99 8.46
CA ALA A 307 -8.84 6.76 8.19
C ALA A 307 -7.94 6.88 9.42
N GLY A 308 -6.65 7.06 9.21
CA GLY A 308 -5.71 7.46 10.26
C GLY A 308 -5.73 8.97 10.50
N ASP A 309 -5.10 9.43 11.58
CA ASP A 309 -4.89 10.86 11.86
C ASP A 309 -4.19 11.60 10.72
N SER A 310 -3.10 11.04 10.19
CA SER A 310 -2.35 11.67 9.10
C SER A 310 -3.21 11.85 7.85
N THR A 311 -3.94 10.81 7.44
CA THR A 311 -4.89 10.84 6.32
C THR A 311 -6.02 11.83 6.58
N PHE A 312 -6.58 11.83 7.81
CA PHE A 312 -7.67 12.71 8.19
C PHE A 312 -7.36 14.17 7.86
N PHE A 313 -6.16 14.63 8.25
CA PHE A 313 -5.71 15.99 7.98
C PHE A 313 -5.20 16.22 6.55
N HIS A 314 -4.63 15.19 5.91
CA HIS A 314 -4.02 15.32 4.59
C HIS A 314 -5.05 15.35 3.45
N ALA A 315 -6.05 14.46 3.49
CA ALA A 315 -6.93 14.22 2.34
C ALA A 315 -8.41 14.03 2.68
N ASP A 316 -8.78 13.73 3.93
CA ASP A 316 -10.20 13.46 4.24
C ASP A 316 -11.00 14.70 4.63
N LEU A 317 -10.35 15.82 4.98
CA LEU A 317 -11.09 17.04 5.38
C LEU A 317 -12.17 17.44 4.35
N PRO A 318 -11.93 17.44 3.02
CA PRO A 318 -12.97 17.70 2.04
C PRO A 318 -14.15 16.71 2.14
N ALA A 319 -13.89 15.42 2.32
CA ALA A 319 -14.92 14.39 2.46
C ALA A 319 -15.73 14.55 3.77
N VAL A 320 -15.09 15.01 4.85
CA VAL A 320 -15.77 15.35 6.11
C VAL A 320 -16.76 16.51 5.89
N VAL A 321 -16.32 17.64 5.30
CA VAL A 321 -17.24 18.75 5.01
C VAL A 321 -18.38 18.31 4.10
N ASP A 322 -18.06 17.55 3.05
CA ASP A 322 -19.06 17.10 2.08
C ASP A 322 -20.10 16.19 2.72
N SER A 323 -19.69 15.29 3.62
CA SER A 323 -20.61 14.44 4.40
C SER A 323 -21.59 15.26 5.24
N VAL A 324 -21.16 16.39 5.80
CA VAL A 324 -22.01 17.29 6.58
C VAL A 324 -22.97 18.05 5.68
N VAL A 325 -22.45 18.70 4.63
CA VAL A 325 -23.25 19.52 3.70
C VAL A 325 -24.32 18.69 3.01
N ASN A 326 -23.99 17.46 2.60
CA ASN A 326 -24.90 16.55 1.94
C ASN A 326 -25.71 15.67 2.90
N ARG A 327 -25.55 15.85 4.23
CA ARG A 327 -26.21 15.05 5.28
C ARG A 327 -26.04 13.54 5.06
N ALA A 328 -24.85 13.13 4.60
CA ALA A 328 -24.57 11.75 4.28
C ALA A 328 -24.62 10.88 5.54
N ASN A 329 -25.45 9.83 5.51
CA ASN A 329 -25.68 8.95 6.66
C ASN A 329 -24.61 7.85 6.73
N VAL A 330 -23.37 8.27 6.99
CA VAL A 330 -22.16 7.42 6.99
C VAL A 330 -21.43 7.51 8.33
N LEU A 331 -20.72 6.43 8.70
CA LEU A 331 -19.89 6.39 9.88
C LEU A 331 -18.44 6.67 9.47
N LEU A 332 -17.87 7.75 10.00
CA LEU A 332 -16.48 8.08 9.83
C LEU A 332 -15.70 7.58 11.05
N VAL A 333 -14.55 6.94 10.83
CA VAL A 333 -13.70 6.40 11.90
C VAL A 333 -12.29 6.95 11.73
N ALA A 334 -11.88 7.82 12.67
CA ALA A 334 -10.54 8.37 12.72
C ALA A 334 -9.71 7.62 13.77
N MET A 335 -8.65 6.94 13.33
CA MET A 335 -7.73 6.23 14.21
C MET A 335 -6.52 7.11 14.57
N ASP A 336 -6.65 7.87 15.67
CA ASP A 336 -5.61 8.82 16.13
C ASP A 336 -4.47 8.12 16.86
N ASN A 337 -3.50 7.64 16.09
CA ASN A 337 -2.27 7.07 16.61
C ASN A 337 -1.12 8.08 16.73
N ARG A 338 -1.37 9.36 16.39
CA ARG A 338 -0.48 10.52 16.48
C ARG A 338 0.78 10.45 15.59
N TRP A 339 0.86 9.51 14.64
CA TRP A 339 2.06 9.31 13.82
C TRP A 339 1.72 8.72 12.45
N THR A 340 2.43 9.12 11.41
CA THR A 340 2.42 8.35 10.15
C THR A 340 3.28 7.10 10.33
N ALA A 341 2.74 6.09 11.02
CA ALA A 341 3.52 4.98 11.56
C ALA A 341 4.07 4.02 10.48
N MET A 342 3.22 3.59 9.55
CA MET A 342 3.54 2.57 8.53
C MET A 342 4.76 2.93 7.68
N THR A 343 4.91 4.21 7.31
CA THR A 343 5.97 4.66 6.41
C THR A 343 7.26 5.03 7.15
N GLY A 344 7.36 4.75 8.45
CA GLY A 344 8.57 5.00 9.23
C GLY A 344 8.40 5.97 10.40
N HIS A 345 7.18 6.14 10.92
CA HIS A 345 6.88 6.98 12.09
C HIS A 345 7.21 8.46 11.90
N GLN A 346 6.86 9.02 10.75
CA GLN A 346 6.95 10.46 10.52
C GLN A 346 5.95 11.20 11.41
N PRO A 347 6.29 12.42 11.89
CA PRO A 347 5.33 13.27 12.55
C PRO A 347 4.10 13.53 11.65
N SER A 348 2.92 13.35 12.22
CA SER A 348 1.63 13.78 11.67
C SER A 348 1.22 15.12 12.28
N PRO A 349 0.18 15.79 11.74
CA PRO A 349 -0.38 16.99 12.38
C PRO A 349 -0.91 16.74 13.81
N ALA A 350 -1.17 15.48 14.19
CA ALA A 350 -1.55 15.09 15.55
C ALA A 350 -0.36 14.77 16.48
N THR A 351 0.90 14.83 16.00
CA THR A 351 2.09 14.56 16.83
C THR A 351 2.48 15.75 17.70
N GLY A 352 2.37 16.98 17.18
CA GLY A 352 2.97 18.18 17.80
C GLY A 352 4.47 18.35 17.52
N LEU A 353 4.99 17.70 16.47
CA LEU A 353 6.37 17.84 16.00
C LEU A 353 6.41 18.17 14.51
N THR A 354 7.35 19.02 14.09
CA THR A 354 7.67 19.24 12.68
C THR A 354 8.47 18.06 12.12
N ALA A 355 8.55 17.96 10.79
CA ALA A 355 9.38 16.95 10.12
C ALA A 355 10.89 17.02 10.48
N ARG A 356 11.34 18.12 11.11
CA ARG A 356 12.72 18.28 11.61
C ARG A 356 12.87 18.05 13.11
N GLY A 357 11.81 17.57 13.78
CA GLY A 357 11.80 17.28 15.21
C GLY A 357 11.61 18.49 16.14
N ALA A 358 11.44 19.71 15.60
CA ALA A 358 11.09 20.86 16.43
C ALA A 358 9.63 20.76 16.89
N GLU A 359 9.35 21.16 18.13
CA GLU A 359 8.00 21.23 18.68
C GLU A 359 7.11 22.19 17.89
N THR A 360 5.83 21.83 17.76
CA THR A 360 4.82 22.63 17.08
C THR A 360 3.42 22.32 17.62
N SER A 361 2.41 23.02 17.11
CA SER A 361 1.02 22.82 17.51
C SER A 361 0.55 21.40 17.18
N ARG A 362 -0.06 20.72 18.16
CA ARG A 362 -0.79 19.48 17.96
C ARG A 362 -2.24 19.78 17.57
N LEU A 363 -2.66 19.31 16.39
CA LEU A 363 -4.06 19.42 15.97
C LEU A 363 -4.90 18.31 16.60
N ASP A 364 -6.14 18.66 16.98
CA ASP A 364 -7.11 17.74 17.57
C ASP A 364 -8.23 17.46 16.56
N ILE A 365 -8.44 16.18 16.26
CA ILE A 365 -9.40 15.72 15.24
C ILE A 365 -10.83 16.13 15.61
N GLU A 366 -11.22 16.00 16.88
CA GLU A 366 -12.57 16.34 17.33
C GLU A 366 -12.86 17.83 17.13
N ARG A 367 -11.95 18.71 17.55
CA ARG A 367 -12.09 20.15 17.37
C ARG A 367 -12.24 20.54 15.91
N VAL A 368 -11.45 19.92 15.03
CA VAL A 368 -11.52 20.18 13.58
C VAL A 368 -12.83 19.66 12.99
N ALA A 369 -13.23 18.42 13.29
CA ALA A 369 -14.48 17.85 12.80
C ALA A 369 -15.72 18.64 13.26
N ARG A 370 -15.75 19.07 14.52
CA ARG A 370 -16.83 19.93 15.04
C ARG A 370 -16.87 21.29 14.35
N ALA A 371 -15.71 21.90 14.09
CA ALA A 371 -15.63 23.17 13.35
C ALA A 371 -16.11 23.03 11.90
N MET A 372 -16.05 21.82 11.33
CA MET A 372 -16.57 21.48 10.01
C MET A 372 -18.05 21.08 10.01
N GLY A 373 -18.70 21.07 11.19
CA GLY A 373 -20.13 20.85 11.35
C GLY A 373 -20.53 19.41 11.69
N VAL A 374 -19.59 18.52 12.04
CA VAL A 374 -19.95 17.19 12.56
C VAL A 374 -20.47 17.32 14.00
N GLU A 375 -21.77 17.15 14.18
CA GLU A 375 -22.43 17.28 15.50
C GLU A 375 -22.15 16.04 16.38
N SER A 376 -22.23 14.86 15.78
CA SER A 376 -22.09 13.56 16.44
C SER A 376 -20.65 13.07 16.41
N VAL A 377 -19.87 13.40 17.45
CA VAL A 377 -18.49 12.93 17.62
C VAL A 377 -18.36 12.14 18.92
N PHE A 378 -17.77 10.95 18.84
CA PHE A 378 -17.54 10.04 19.97
C PHE A 378 -16.06 9.64 20.02
N ARG A 379 -15.42 9.79 21.17
CA ARG A 379 -13.99 9.51 21.36
C ARG A 379 -13.80 8.47 22.45
N ALA A 380 -12.95 7.49 22.22
CA ALA A 380 -12.61 6.47 23.21
C ALA A 380 -11.17 5.97 23.01
N ASP A 381 -10.58 5.44 24.07
CA ASP A 381 -9.29 4.73 23.98
C ASP A 381 -9.56 3.30 23.49
N PRO A 382 -9.02 2.88 22.33
CA PRO A 382 -9.19 1.52 21.83
C PRO A 382 -8.56 0.41 22.68
N TRP A 383 -7.76 0.73 23.71
CA TRP A 383 -7.38 -0.26 24.72
C TRP A 383 -8.49 -0.57 25.72
N ASP A 384 -9.51 0.28 25.83
CA ASP A 384 -10.77 0.00 26.54
C ASP A 384 -11.82 -0.45 25.51
N LEU A 385 -11.92 -1.77 25.32
CA LEU A 385 -12.77 -2.34 24.27
C LEU A 385 -14.26 -2.04 24.53
N LYS A 386 -14.66 -1.92 25.79
CA LYS A 386 -16.04 -1.61 26.17
C LYS A 386 -16.37 -0.16 25.83
N ALA A 387 -15.54 0.79 26.25
CA ALA A 387 -15.74 2.20 25.91
C ALA A 387 -15.69 2.44 24.39
N MET A 388 -14.77 1.77 23.69
CA MET A 388 -14.67 1.85 22.23
C MET A 388 -15.92 1.27 21.55
N GLN A 389 -16.44 0.14 22.03
CA GLN A 389 -17.67 -0.44 21.51
C GLN A 389 -18.88 0.47 21.76
N ASP A 390 -18.99 1.04 22.96
CA ASP A 390 -20.08 1.95 23.31
C ASP A 390 -20.04 3.23 22.45
N ALA A 391 -18.85 3.72 22.10
CA ALA A 391 -18.70 4.84 21.14
C ALA A 391 -19.24 4.49 19.75
N PHE A 392 -18.91 3.29 19.24
CA PHE A 392 -19.45 2.82 17.97
C PHE A 392 -20.96 2.61 18.02
N GLU A 393 -21.50 2.05 19.09
CA GLU A 393 -22.94 1.82 19.22
C GLU A 393 -23.72 3.13 19.20
N ARG A 394 -23.26 4.15 19.92
CA ARG A 394 -23.85 5.49 19.90
C ARG A 394 -23.79 6.13 18.51
N ALA A 395 -22.68 5.96 17.80
CA ALA A 395 -22.54 6.47 16.43
C ALA A 395 -23.50 5.73 15.46
N LEU A 396 -23.60 4.41 15.59
CA LEU A 396 -24.54 3.62 14.80
C LEU A 396 -26.01 3.98 15.09
N ASP A 397 -26.33 4.34 16.34
CA ASP A 397 -27.67 4.82 16.70
C ASP A 397 -28.02 6.15 16.03
N VAL A 398 -27.06 7.08 15.92
CA VAL A 398 -27.21 8.33 15.13
C VAL A 398 -27.55 7.99 13.67
N LEU A 399 -26.82 7.02 13.09
CA LEU A 399 -27.07 6.57 11.73
C LEU A 399 -28.40 5.83 11.57
N ASP A 400 -28.86 5.10 12.58
CA ASP A 400 -30.18 4.44 12.56
C ASP A 400 -31.32 5.46 12.58
N ARG A 401 -31.12 6.61 13.23
CA ARG A 401 -32.07 7.73 13.22
C ARG A 401 -31.97 8.64 11.98
N GLY A 402 -30.93 8.46 11.15
CA GLY A 402 -30.72 9.28 9.95
C GLY A 402 -30.35 10.73 10.27
N GLU A 403 -29.68 10.96 11.41
CA GLU A 403 -29.34 12.30 11.91
C GLU A 403 -28.14 12.93 11.17
N GLY A 404 -27.52 12.20 10.24
CA GLY A 404 -26.39 12.66 9.43
C GLY A 404 -25.13 11.84 9.71
N PRO A 405 -23.94 12.37 9.37
CA PRO A 405 -22.69 11.65 9.60
C PRO A 405 -22.37 11.60 11.10
N ALA A 406 -21.78 10.48 11.52
CA ALA A 406 -21.20 10.34 12.86
C ALA A 406 -19.69 10.07 12.74
N LEU A 407 -18.89 10.65 13.63
CA LEU A 407 -17.46 10.42 13.72
C LEU A 407 -17.11 9.68 15.02
N VAL A 408 -16.37 8.59 14.89
CA VAL A 408 -15.74 7.90 16.01
C VAL A 408 -14.23 8.11 15.96
N ILE A 409 -13.63 8.55 17.07
CA ILE A 409 -12.20 8.77 17.20
C ILE A 409 -11.63 7.73 18.15
N ALA A 410 -10.75 6.86 17.63
CA ALA A 410 -9.98 5.92 18.43
C ALA A 410 -8.67 6.59 18.85
N ASP A 411 -8.57 7.01 20.11
CA ASP A 411 -7.54 7.93 20.59
C ASP A 411 -6.43 7.23 21.39
N ARG A 412 -5.42 6.71 20.69
CA ARG A 412 -4.27 6.06 21.34
C ARG A 412 -3.06 6.10 20.43
N ALA A 413 -1.95 6.66 20.95
CA ALA A 413 -0.66 6.65 20.27
C ALA A 413 -0.26 5.25 19.79
N CYS A 414 0.42 5.18 18.65
CA CYS A 414 1.10 3.98 18.18
C CYS A 414 1.99 3.40 19.30
N THR A 415 1.68 2.20 19.76
CA THR A 415 2.36 1.55 20.89
C THR A 415 3.84 1.31 20.59
N LEU A 416 4.17 0.86 19.38
CA LEU A 416 5.55 0.66 18.95
C LEU A 416 6.35 1.96 19.03
N GLN A 417 5.75 3.07 18.58
CA GLN A 417 6.40 4.37 18.64
C GLN A 417 6.53 4.90 20.06
N ALA A 418 5.51 4.70 20.91
CA ALA A 418 5.57 5.07 22.30
C ALA A 418 6.70 4.34 23.05
N ILE A 419 6.92 3.06 22.74
CA ILE A 419 8.06 2.27 23.26
C ILE A 419 9.39 2.82 22.74
N ARG A 420 9.52 3.05 21.42
CA ARG A 420 10.74 3.63 20.80
C ARG A 420 11.12 4.97 21.41
N MET A 421 10.13 5.81 21.66
CA MET A 421 10.28 7.14 22.26
C MET A 421 10.41 7.09 23.80
N LYS A 422 10.32 5.90 24.41
CA LYS A 422 10.35 5.69 25.87
C LYS A 422 9.25 6.44 26.63
N THR A 423 8.15 6.78 25.96
CA THR A 423 6.94 7.38 26.56
C THR A 423 5.96 6.32 27.06
N TYR A 424 6.21 5.06 26.73
CA TYR A 424 5.53 3.89 27.28
C TYR A 424 6.55 2.85 27.72
N ARG A 425 6.37 2.29 28.91
CA ARG A 425 7.16 1.16 29.44
C ARG A 425 6.23 -0.02 29.67
N VAL A 426 6.69 -1.20 29.29
CA VAL A 426 5.97 -2.45 29.56
C VAL A 426 6.25 -2.81 31.02
N GLU A 427 5.31 -2.47 31.89
CA GLU A 427 5.40 -2.76 33.34
C GLU A 427 4.72 -4.07 33.72
N ARG A 428 3.84 -4.57 32.85
CA ARG A 428 3.04 -5.76 33.06
C ARG A 428 3.01 -6.62 31.81
N VAL A 429 3.05 -7.93 32.00
CA VAL A 429 2.86 -8.93 30.94
C VAL A 429 1.71 -9.83 31.34
N TYR A 430 1.00 -10.36 30.34
CA TYR A 430 -0.13 -11.26 30.56
C TYR A 430 0.28 -12.71 30.27
N THR A 431 -0.35 -13.64 30.96
CA THR A 431 -0.20 -15.08 30.75
C THR A 431 -1.58 -15.76 30.77
N VAL A 432 -1.62 -17.05 30.44
CA VAL A 432 -2.86 -17.85 30.42
C VAL A 432 -2.89 -18.80 31.61
N ASP A 433 -3.92 -18.65 32.44
CA ASP A 433 -4.36 -19.64 33.43
C ASP A 433 -5.02 -20.81 32.70
N GLU A 434 -4.30 -21.92 32.60
CA GLU A 434 -4.72 -23.08 31.83
C GLU A 434 -5.96 -23.78 32.41
N ASP A 435 -6.18 -23.70 33.72
CA ASP A 435 -7.33 -24.32 34.38
C ASP A 435 -8.62 -23.60 34.00
N LYS A 436 -8.56 -22.27 33.81
CA LYS A 436 -9.70 -21.46 33.34
C LYS A 436 -9.85 -21.43 31.83
N CYS A 437 -8.79 -21.75 31.09
CA CYS A 437 -8.81 -21.68 29.64
C CYS A 437 -9.65 -22.81 29.04
N ILE A 438 -10.75 -22.45 28.37
CA ILE A 438 -11.65 -23.40 27.71
C ILE A 438 -11.31 -23.66 26.23
N GLY A 439 -10.18 -23.13 25.74
CA GLY A 439 -9.74 -23.37 24.36
C GLY A 439 -10.61 -22.75 23.26
N CYS A 440 -11.42 -21.72 23.57
CA CYS A 440 -12.40 -21.14 22.64
C CYS A 440 -11.80 -20.25 21.52
N LYS A 441 -10.49 -19.97 21.56
CA LYS A 441 -9.73 -19.20 20.56
C LYS A 441 -10.11 -17.73 20.34
N LEU A 442 -11.08 -17.16 21.06
CA LEU A 442 -11.44 -15.73 20.92
C LEU A 442 -10.26 -14.76 21.08
N CYS A 443 -9.33 -15.05 22.00
CA CYS A 443 -8.12 -14.24 22.19
C CYS A 443 -7.10 -14.38 21.04
N VAL A 444 -7.14 -15.50 20.31
CA VAL A 444 -6.33 -15.75 19.11
C VAL A 444 -6.98 -15.06 17.91
N GLU A 445 -8.30 -15.16 17.77
CA GLU A 445 -9.10 -14.43 16.76
C GLU A 445 -8.97 -12.90 16.91
N PHE A 446 -8.68 -12.40 18.10
CA PHE A 446 -8.35 -10.98 18.31
C PHE A 446 -7.14 -10.53 17.49
N GLY A 447 -6.24 -11.44 17.10
CA GLY A 447 -5.23 -11.17 16.08
C GLY A 447 -3.95 -10.48 16.56
N CYS A 448 -3.70 -10.45 17.87
CA CYS A 448 -2.44 -9.95 18.42
C CYS A 448 -1.29 -10.95 18.16
N PRO A 449 -0.11 -10.53 17.66
CA PRO A 449 1.04 -11.43 17.49
C PRO A 449 1.51 -12.11 18.78
N ALA A 450 1.23 -11.51 19.94
CA ALA A 450 1.59 -12.06 21.23
C ALA A 450 0.64 -13.17 21.69
N ASN A 451 -0.46 -13.45 20.99
CA ASN A 451 -1.40 -14.51 21.37
C ASN A 451 -1.27 -15.69 20.39
N GLY A 452 -1.23 -16.91 20.92
CA GLY A 452 -1.18 -18.12 20.12
C GLY A 452 -2.06 -19.23 20.68
N PHE A 453 -2.10 -20.36 19.95
CA PHE A 453 -2.83 -21.55 20.35
C PHE A 453 -1.92 -22.77 20.28
N ASP A 454 -1.84 -23.49 21.40
CA ASP A 454 -1.22 -24.79 21.47
C ASP A 454 -2.25 -25.86 21.09
N HIS A 455 -2.04 -26.49 19.93
CA HIS A 455 -2.94 -27.50 19.39
C HIS A 455 -2.85 -28.85 20.12
N GLU A 456 -1.73 -29.18 20.73
CA GLU A 456 -1.56 -30.42 21.48
C GLU A 456 -2.27 -30.34 22.83
N ARG A 457 -2.12 -29.19 23.49
CA ARG A 457 -2.72 -28.94 24.82
C ARG A 457 -4.17 -28.47 24.71
N GLY A 458 -4.58 -27.95 23.55
CA GLY A 458 -5.90 -27.36 23.35
C GLY A 458 -6.10 -26.05 24.12
N LYS A 459 -5.01 -25.31 24.37
CA LYS A 459 -4.98 -24.11 25.22
C LYS A 459 -4.41 -22.93 24.45
N ALA A 460 -4.88 -21.73 24.78
CA ALA A 460 -4.24 -20.51 24.31
C ALA A 460 -2.96 -20.22 25.12
N PHE A 461 -2.04 -19.46 24.56
CA PHE A 461 -0.88 -18.92 25.26
C PHE A 461 -0.67 -17.44 24.90
N VAL A 462 0.08 -16.74 25.76
CA VAL A 462 0.58 -15.38 25.48
C VAL A 462 2.11 -15.42 25.47
N ASP A 463 2.73 -14.98 24.37
CA ASP A 463 4.17 -14.78 24.26
C ASP A 463 4.56 -13.56 25.09
N GLU A 464 5.26 -13.83 26.20
CA GLU A 464 5.67 -12.82 27.18
C GLU A 464 6.73 -11.85 26.64
N VAL A 465 7.50 -12.25 25.62
CA VAL A 465 8.53 -11.42 25.00
C VAL A 465 7.89 -10.40 24.07
N LEU A 466 6.84 -10.79 23.34
CA LEU A 466 6.09 -9.91 22.46
C LEU A 466 5.03 -9.08 23.20
N CYS A 467 4.57 -9.55 24.36
CA CYS A 467 3.51 -8.90 25.12
C CYS A 467 3.91 -7.47 25.54
N VAL A 468 3.03 -6.51 25.28
CA VAL A 468 3.22 -5.10 25.66
C VAL A 468 2.30 -4.65 26.79
N GLY A 469 1.59 -5.57 27.47
CA GLY A 469 0.82 -5.20 28.67
C GLY A 469 -0.46 -4.38 28.45
N CYS A 470 -1.00 -4.36 27.23
CA CYS A 470 -2.20 -3.56 26.90
C CYS A 470 -3.51 -4.08 27.52
N GLY A 471 -3.59 -5.37 27.86
CA GLY A 471 -4.77 -5.98 28.49
C GLY A 471 -6.00 -6.21 27.59
N MET A 472 -5.93 -5.86 26.30
CA MET A 472 -7.08 -6.04 25.38
C MET A 472 -7.51 -7.51 25.27
N CYS A 473 -6.56 -8.45 25.21
CA CYS A 473 -6.89 -9.88 25.13
C CYS A 473 -7.57 -10.42 26.41
N ALA A 474 -7.24 -9.86 27.58
CA ALA A 474 -7.91 -10.20 28.83
C ALA A 474 -9.39 -9.77 28.81
N GLN A 475 -9.70 -8.60 28.24
CA GLN A 475 -11.08 -8.12 28.08
C GLN A 475 -11.90 -8.98 27.11
N VAL A 476 -11.25 -9.67 26.17
CA VAL A 476 -11.90 -10.59 25.21
C VAL A 476 -12.15 -11.98 25.82
N CYS A 477 -11.43 -12.35 26.88
CA CYS A 477 -11.50 -13.68 27.46
C CYS A 477 -12.78 -13.89 28.29
N PRO A 478 -13.71 -14.78 27.89
CA PRO A 478 -14.99 -14.94 28.57
C PRO A 478 -14.88 -15.61 29.94
N THR A 479 -13.80 -16.34 30.20
CA THR A 479 -13.56 -17.06 31.46
C THR A 479 -12.55 -16.36 32.38
N GLY A 480 -12.02 -15.20 31.97
CA GLY A 480 -10.96 -14.51 32.72
C GLY A 480 -9.67 -15.34 32.86
N ALA A 481 -9.39 -16.21 31.89
CA ALA A 481 -8.18 -17.05 31.88
C ALA A 481 -6.91 -16.26 31.54
N ILE A 482 -7.00 -15.07 30.93
CA ILE A 482 -5.83 -14.24 30.64
C ILE A 482 -5.65 -13.27 31.80
N VAL A 483 -4.55 -13.45 32.54
CA VAL A 483 -4.27 -12.74 33.80
C VAL A 483 -2.94 -12.02 33.72
N GLU A 484 -2.80 -10.93 34.49
CA GLU A 484 -1.52 -10.25 34.67
C GLU A 484 -0.57 -11.20 35.42
N ARG A 485 0.65 -11.34 34.92
CA ARG A 485 1.70 -12.13 35.57
C ARG A 485 2.19 -11.35 36.79
N GLY A 486 2.02 -11.95 37.97
CA GLY A 486 2.48 -11.41 39.24
C GLY A 486 4.00 -11.43 39.42
#